data_AF-A0A0F9J054-F1
#
_entry.id   AF-A0A0F9J054-F1
#
_cell.length_a   1.000
_cell.length_b   1.000
_cell.length_c   1.000
_cell.angle_alpha   90.00
_cell.angle_beta   90.00
_cell.angle_gamma   90.00
#
_symmetry.space_group_name_H-M   'P 1'
#
loop_
_entity.id
_entity.type
_entity.pdbx_description
1 polymer ?
#
loop_
_entity_poly.entity_id
_entity_poly.type
_entity_poly.pdbx_seq_one_letter_code
_entity_poly.pdbx_strand_id
1 'polypeptide(L)'
;METTNKQTAVEWFAAQMEQTAVEWFAVQIEQEPDINSDKGSWGDIDLMWLFSKLGEEAGEVGGELNAYVHPRDGYNFEPYPGWAERVIRECADVANVAMMIADNVRNLLSTDDLVFDVVESGEGPQEVG
;
A
#
# COMPACT_ATOMS: atom_id res chain seq x y z
N MET A 1 -40.60 -19.74 -18.21
CA MET A 1 -39.87 -18.71 -17.44
C MET A 1 -38.51 -19.29 -17.12
N GLU A 2 -37.46 -18.87 -17.83
CA GLU A 2 -36.06 -19.07 -17.42
C GLU A 2 -35.16 -18.32 -18.43
N THR A 3 -35.10 -17.00 -18.30
CA THR A 3 -34.15 -16.15 -19.04
C THR A 3 -33.48 -15.14 -18.11
N THR A 4 -33.28 -15.51 -16.84
CA THR A 4 -32.67 -14.64 -15.83
C THR A 4 -31.42 -15.30 -15.26
N ASN A 5 -30.39 -15.50 -16.10
CA ASN A 5 -29.06 -15.84 -15.56
C ASN A 5 -27.85 -15.59 -16.48
N LYS A 6 -28.05 -15.13 -17.72
CA LYS A 6 -26.92 -14.81 -18.61
C LYS A 6 -26.63 -13.31 -18.71
N GLN A 7 -27.63 -12.48 -18.45
CA GLN A 7 -27.51 -11.02 -18.52
C GLN A 7 -26.72 -10.47 -17.31
N THR A 8 -26.92 -11.04 -16.13
CA THR A 8 -26.24 -10.67 -14.88
C THR A 8 -24.75 -10.99 -14.88
N ALA A 9 -24.32 -12.10 -15.51
CA ALA A 9 -22.90 -12.43 -15.63
C ALA A 9 -22.18 -11.46 -16.58
N VAL A 10 -22.81 -11.10 -17.69
CA VAL A 10 -22.25 -10.13 -18.65
C VAL A 10 -22.22 -8.72 -18.05
N GLU A 11 -23.20 -8.33 -17.24
CA GLU A 11 -23.19 -7.07 -16.49
C GLU A 11 -22.13 -7.04 -15.38
N TRP A 12 -21.89 -8.16 -14.68
CA TRP A 12 -20.77 -8.31 -13.74
C TRP A 12 -19.40 -8.24 -14.43
N PHE A 13 -19.24 -8.86 -15.60
CA PHE A 13 -18.01 -8.79 -16.39
C PHE A 13 -17.82 -7.40 -17.04
N ALA A 14 -18.90 -6.72 -17.44
CA ALA A 14 -18.84 -5.37 -18.00
C ALA A 14 -18.52 -4.29 -16.95
N ALA A 15 -18.93 -4.49 -15.69
CA ALA A 15 -18.53 -3.62 -14.57
C ALA A 15 -17.03 -3.74 -14.22
N GLN A 16 -16.35 -4.82 -14.65
CA GLN A 16 -14.90 -5.00 -14.46
C GLN A 16 -14.04 -4.37 -15.57
N MET A 17 -14.63 -3.76 -16.60
CA MET A 17 -13.89 -3.40 -17.82
C MET A 17 -13.21 -2.02 -17.85
N GLU A 18 -13.22 -1.23 -16.77
CA GLU A 18 -12.31 -0.08 -16.60
C GLU A 18 -11.83 0.03 -15.14
N GLN A 19 -11.42 -1.08 -14.53
CA GLN A 19 -10.70 -0.97 -13.26
C GLN A 19 -9.32 -0.36 -13.53
N THR A 20 -9.07 0.82 -12.96
CA THR A 20 -7.75 1.47 -13.04
C THR A 20 -6.69 0.57 -12.40
N ALA A 21 -5.43 0.73 -12.80
CA ALA A 21 -4.32 -0.01 -12.18
C ALA A 21 -4.28 0.17 -10.65
N VAL A 22 -4.71 1.35 -10.16
CA VAL A 22 -4.82 1.66 -8.73
C VAL A 22 -5.92 0.84 -8.06
N GLU A 23 -7.12 0.80 -8.62
CA GLU A 23 -8.24 0.04 -8.05
C GLU A 23 -7.97 -1.46 -8.06
N TRP A 24 -7.33 -1.98 -9.12
CA TRP A 24 -6.94 -3.39 -9.18
C TRP A 24 -5.93 -3.73 -8.09
N PHE A 25 -4.93 -2.86 -7.89
CA PHE A 25 -3.90 -3.08 -6.89
C PHE A 25 -4.43 -2.91 -5.46
N ALA A 26 -5.37 -1.98 -5.23
CA ALA A 26 -6.07 -1.85 -3.96
C ALA A 26 -6.77 -3.15 -3.55
N VAL A 27 -7.38 -3.87 -4.50
CA VAL A 27 -7.96 -5.20 -4.23
C VAL A 27 -6.90 -6.21 -3.81
N GLN A 28 -5.67 -6.14 -4.35
CA GLN A 28 -4.59 -7.03 -3.90
C GLN A 28 -4.17 -6.71 -2.47
N ILE A 29 -4.04 -5.42 -2.15
CA ILE A 29 -3.73 -4.91 -0.80
C ILE A 29 -4.78 -5.37 0.22
N GLU A 30 -6.07 -5.32 -0.13
CA GLU A 30 -7.19 -5.74 0.74
C GLU A 30 -7.28 -7.27 0.93
N GLN A 31 -6.75 -8.06 0.00
CA GLN A 31 -6.78 -9.53 0.05
C GLN A 31 -5.67 -10.12 0.89
N GLU A 32 -4.57 -9.38 1.10
CA GLU A 32 -3.52 -9.84 1.99
C GLU A 32 -4.00 -9.86 3.44
N PRO A 33 -3.66 -10.91 4.20
CA PRO A 33 -3.99 -10.95 5.61
C PRO A 33 -3.34 -9.75 6.29
N ASP A 34 -4.15 -9.01 7.06
CA ASP A 34 -3.62 -7.92 7.88
C ASP A 34 -2.43 -8.48 8.66
N ILE A 35 -1.23 -7.96 8.39
CA ILE A 35 0.02 -8.31 9.09
C ILE A 35 -0.17 -8.15 10.62
N ASN A 36 -1.22 -7.43 11.03
CA ASN A 36 -1.63 -7.16 12.40
C ASN A 36 -2.98 -7.80 12.80
N SER A 37 -3.48 -8.83 12.12
CA SER A 37 -4.70 -9.56 12.53
C SER A 37 -4.66 -9.97 14.00
N ASP A 38 -3.46 -10.19 14.53
CA ASP A 38 -3.20 -10.62 15.90
C ASP A 38 -2.82 -9.46 16.84
N LYS A 39 -2.59 -8.25 16.32
CA LYS A 39 -2.11 -7.07 17.07
C LYS A 39 -3.13 -5.94 17.23
N GLY A 40 -4.30 -6.03 16.59
CA GLY A 40 -5.38 -5.03 16.73
C GLY A 40 -5.37 -3.98 15.62
N SER A 41 -5.87 -2.77 15.89
CA SER A 41 -5.98 -1.70 14.89
C SER A 41 -4.61 -1.16 14.45
N TRP A 42 -4.54 -0.65 13.22
CA TRP A 42 -3.32 -0.12 12.59
C TRP A 42 -2.65 1.04 13.36
N GLY A 43 -3.38 1.75 14.22
CA GLY A 43 -2.98 3.05 14.78
C GLY A 43 -2.05 3.06 16.00
N ASP A 44 -1.62 1.91 16.51
CA ASP A 44 -0.81 1.82 17.76
C ASP A 44 0.45 0.96 17.58
N ILE A 45 1.03 0.96 16.38
CA ILE A 45 2.19 0.14 16.07
C ILE A 45 3.45 1.00 16.09
N ASP A 46 4.49 0.50 16.76
CA ASP A 46 5.79 1.17 16.81
C ASP A 46 6.34 1.44 15.39
N LEU A 47 6.68 2.70 15.12
CA LEU A 47 7.15 3.15 13.80
C LEU A 47 8.47 2.49 13.41
N MET A 48 9.35 2.18 14.38
CA MET A 48 10.62 1.51 14.09
C MET A 48 10.40 0.04 13.72
N TRP A 49 9.45 -0.63 14.37
CA TRP A 49 9.01 -1.96 13.98
C TRP A 49 8.40 -1.97 12.57
N LEU A 50 7.51 -1.02 12.26
CA LEU A 50 6.93 -0.89 10.91
C LEU A 50 8.01 -0.62 9.86
N PHE A 51 9.00 0.24 10.16
CA PHE A 51 10.11 0.49 9.25
C PHE A 51 10.98 -0.75 9.02
N SER A 52 11.26 -1.52 10.08
CA SER A 52 11.93 -2.82 9.95
C SER A 52 11.11 -3.77 9.06
N LYS A 53 9.80 -3.85 9.29
CA LYS A 53 8.91 -4.72 8.53
C LYS A 53 8.84 -4.33 7.06
N LEU A 54 8.79 -3.04 6.76
CA LEU A 54 8.84 -2.53 5.38
C LEU A 54 10.11 -3.00 4.65
N GLY A 55 11.24 -3.05 5.36
CA GLY A 55 12.50 -3.58 4.84
C GLY A 55 12.46 -5.09 4.60
N GLU A 56 11.78 -5.85 5.46
CA GLU A 56 11.55 -7.29 5.25
C GLU A 56 10.71 -7.51 3.98
N GLU A 57 9.54 -6.88 3.86
CA GLU A 57 8.65 -7.06 2.69
C GLU A 57 9.32 -6.64 1.37
N ALA A 58 10.08 -5.52 1.38
CA ALA A 58 10.85 -5.11 0.22
C ALA A 58 11.94 -6.13 -0.14
N GLY A 59 12.50 -6.81 0.86
CA GLY A 59 13.42 -7.93 0.70
C GLY A 59 12.75 -9.14 0.05
N GLU A 60 11.50 -9.44 0.38
CA GLU A 60 10.73 -10.55 -0.22
C GLU A 60 10.46 -10.29 -1.71
N VAL A 61 10.06 -9.06 -2.09
CA VAL A 61 10.00 -8.62 -3.50
C VAL A 61 11.34 -8.86 -4.20
N GLY A 62 12.44 -8.42 -3.59
CA GLY A 62 13.78 -8.62 -4.14
C GLY A 62 14.13 -10.11 -4.30
N GLY A 63 13.74 -10.94 -3.35
CA GLY A 63 13.92 -12.40 -3.39
C GLY A 63 13.18 -13.05 -4.56
N GLU A 64 11.92 -12.69 -4.75
CA GLU A 64 11.10 -13.22 -5.85
C GLU A 64 11.58 -12.72 -7.22
N LEU A 65 11.97 -11.45 -7.35
CA LEU A 65 12.60 -10.92 -8.57
C LEU A 65 13.95 -11.58 -8.85
N ASN A 66 14.75 -11.85 -7.83
CA ASN A 66 16.03 -12.55 -8.01
C ASN A 66 15.83 -14.01 -8.45
N ALA A 67 14.78 -14.68 -7.96
CA ALA A 67 14.41 -16.03 -8.40
C ALA A 67 14.04 -16.09 -9.89
N TYR A 68 13.55 -15.00 -10.47
CA TYR A 68 13.30 -14.87 -11.92
C TYR A 68 14.59 -14.83 -12.73
N VAL A 69 15.59 -14.06 -12.27
CA VAL A 69 16.86 -13.85 -12.99
C VAL A 69 17.82 -15.03 -12.81
N HIS A 70 17.72 -15.73 -11.67
CA HIS A 70 18.58 -16.86 -11.33
C HIS A 70 17.76 -18.11 -10.99
N PRO A 71 17.26 -18.83 -12.01
CA PRO A 71 16.55 -20.08 -11.79
C PRO A 71 17.46 -21.09 -11.07
N ARG A 72 16.95 -21.72 -10.01
CA ARG A 72 17.72 -22.65 -9.15
C ARG A 72 18.38 -23.82 -9.90
N ASP A 73 17.87 -24.14 -11.09
CA ASP A 73 18.26 -25.35 -11.82
C ASP A 73 19.13 -25.04 -13.05
N GLY A 74 19.57 -23.78 -13.22
CA GLY A 74 20.58 -23.38 -14.20
C GLY A 74 20.20 -23.51 -15.69
N TYR A 75 18.99 -23.97 -16.02
CA TYR A 75 18.67 -24.36 -17.40
C TYR A 75 17.39 -23.77 -18.02
N ASN A 76 16.55 -23.02 -17.31
CA ASN A 76 15.38 -22.36 -17.93
C ASN A 76 15.10 -20.98 -17.33
N PHE A 77 15.11 -19.95 -18.19
CA PHE A 77 14.72 -18.56 -17.89
C PHE A 77 13.20 -18.36 -17.79
N GLU A 78 12.45 -19.43 -17.47
CA GLU A 78 11.00 -19.34 -17.37
C GLU A 78 10.59 -19.16 -15.91
N PRO A 79 9.76 -18.14 -15.59
CA PRO A 79 9.21 -18.00 -14.25
C PRO A 79 8.45 -19.27 -13.88
N TYR A 80 8.65 -19.73 -12.65
CA TYR A 80 7.89 -20.86 -12.15
C TYR A 80 6.39 -20.49 -12.03
N PRO A 81 5.46 -21.46 -12.12
CA PRO A 81 4.03 -21.19 -12.00
C PRO A 81 3.70 -20.45 -10.70
N GLY A 82 2.98 -19.33 -10.81
CA GLY A 82 2.62 -18.49 -9.65
C GLY A 82 3.68 -17.47 -9.22
N TRP A 83 4.81 -17.37 -9.93
CA TRP A 83 5.84 -16.35 -9.63
C TRP A 83 5.27 -14.92 -9.69
N ALA A 84 4.53 -14.58 -10.75
CA ALA A 84 3.97 -13.25 -10.91
C ALA A 84 2.99 -12.91 -9.79
N GLU A 85 2.17 -13.89 -9.37
CA GLU A 85 1.25 -13.75 -8.24
C GLU A 85 2.02 -13.48 -6.95
N ARG A 86 3.10 -14.22 -6.67
CA ARG A 86 3.95 -13.96 -5.50
C ARG A 86 4.56 -12.56 -5.52
N VAL A 87 5.14 -12.13 -6.64
CA VAL A 87 5.68 -10.77 -6.75
C VAL A 87 4.60 -9.72 -6.49
N ILE A 88 3.38 -9.92 -7.00
CA ILE A 88 2.24 -9.03 -6.75
C ILE A 88 1.87 -8.99 -5.26
N ARG A 89 1.83 -10.14 -4.58
CA ARG A 89 1.55 -10.25 -3.15
C ARG A 89 2.61 -9.55 -2.30
N GLU A 90 3.89 -9.81 -2.55
CA GLU A 90 4.98 -9.11 -1.84
C GLU A 90 4.94 -7.59 -2.07
N CYS A 91 4.55 -7.13 -3.26
CA CYS A 91 4.34 -5.72 -3.52
C CYS A 91 3.16 -5.15 -2.72
N ALA A 92 2.08 -5.93 -2.55
CA ALA A 92 0.93 -5.54 -1.76
C ALA A 92 1.29 -5.44 -0.27
N ASP A 93 2.13 -6.31 0.27
CA ASP A 93 2.64 -6.24 1.64
C ASP A 93 3.50 -5.00 1.89
N VAL A 94 4.39 -4.66 0.96
CA VAL A 94 5.14 -3.38 1.01
C VAL A 94 4.19 -2.18 1.06
N ALA A 95 3.17 -2.17 0.22
CA ALA A 95 2.19 -1.09 0.18
C ALA A 95 1.37 -1.00 1.48
N ASN A 96 0.94 -2.14 2.02
CA ASN A 96 0.23 -2.23 3.30
C ASN A 96 1.06 -1.63 4.44
N VAL A 97 2.33 -2.03 4.59
CA VAL A 97 3.20 -1.51 5.66
C VAL A 97 3.47 -0.01 5.45
N ALA A 98 3.70 0.44 4.22
CA ALA A 98 3.90 1.86 3.92
C ALA A 98 2.66 2.70 4.28
N MET A 99 1.45 2.19 3.99
CA MET A 99 0.19 2.83 4.36
C MET A 99 0.01 2.89 5.88
N MET A 100 0.37 1.83 6.62
CA MET A 100 0.33 1.84 8.09
C MET A 100 1.26 2.91 8.67
N ILE A 101 2.49 3.04 8.17
CA ILE A 101 3.42 4.10 8.59
C ILE A 101 2.80 5.48 8.34
N ALA A 102 2.27 5.70 7.15
CA ALA A 102 1.66 6.97 6.78
C ALA A 102 0.47 7.33 7.69
N ASP A 103 -0.39 6.34 8.01
CA ASP A 103 -1.53 6.54 8.91
C ASP A 103 -1.08 6.88 10.34
N ASN A 104 -0.11 6.14 10.89
CA ASN A 104 0.44 6.41 12.23
C ASN A 104 1.05 7.82 12.32
N VAL A 105 1.83 8.23 11.32
CA VAL A 105 2.42 9.59 11.28
C VAL A 105 1.33 10.65 11.12
N ARG A 106 0.31 10.43 10.29
CA ARG A 106 -0.83 11.35 10.15
C ARG A 106 -1.55 11.54 11.49
N ASN A 107 -1.71 10.48 12.26
CA ASN A 107 -2.38 10.54 13.55
C ASN A 107 -1.60 11.41 14.56
N LEU A 108 -0.25 11.44 14.49
CA LEU A 108 0.58 12.37 15.27
C LEU A 108 0.34 13.84 14.90
N LEU A 109 0.15 14.14 13.61
CA LEU A 109 -0.17 15.50 13.16
C LEU A 109 -1.55 15.97 13.65
N SER A 110 -2.48 15.03 13.82
CA SER A 110 -3.85 15.34 14.24
C SER A 110 -4.00 15.59 15.75
N THR A 111 -3.01 15.21 16.55
CA THR A 111 -3.13 15.20 18.01
C THR A 111 -2.47 16.37 18.73
N ASP A 112 -1.54 17.14 18.14
CA ASP A 112 -0.93 18.28 18.87
C ASP A 112 -0.41 19.53 18.09
N ASP A 113 -0.23 19.58 16.76
CA ASP A 113 0.58 20.68 16.17
C ASP A 113 0.01 21.41 14.93
N LEU A 114 -0.92 22.33 15.17
CA LEU A 114 -1.07 23.55 14.35
C LEU A 114 -1.25 24.80 15.24
N VAL A 115 -0.39 24.98 16.24
CA VAL A 115 -0.10 26.32 16.77
C VAL A 115 1.18 26.80 16.08
N PHE A 116 1.09 27.10 14.79
CA PHE A 116 2.02 28.06 14.20
C PHE A 116 1.63 29.41 14.77
N ASP A 117 2.32 29.82 15.84
CA ASP A 117 2.36 31.20 16.28
C ASP A 117 2.89 32.01 15.09
N VAL A 118 1.96 32.61 14.34
CA VAL A 118 2.28 33.67 13.40
C VAL A 118 2.79 34.80 14.27
N VAL A 119 4.10 34.86 14.46
CA VAL A 119 4.77 36.08 14.87
C VAL A 119 4.49 37.08 13.76
N GLU A 120 3.41 37.85 13.91
CA GLU A 120 3.22 39.08 13.17
C GLU A 120 4.44 39.95 13.47
N SER A 121 5.40 39.96 12.56
CA SER A 121 6.41 41.00 12.50
C SER A 121 5.67 42.31 12.23
N GLY A 122 5.26 42.95 13.32
CA GLY A 122 4.67 44.28 13.32
C GLY A 122 5.69 45.30 12.85
N GLU A 123 5.83 45.45 11.53
CA GLU A 123 6.34 46.67 10.93
C GLU A 123 5.15 47.52 10.51
N GLY A 124 4.61 48.25 11.49
CA GLY A 124 3.72 49.39 11.23
C GLY A 124 4.52 50.57 10.66
N PRO A 125 3.87 51.47 9.90
CA PRO A 125 4.55 52.45 9.06
C PRO A 125 5.24 53.54 9.91
N GLN A 126 6.51 53.81 9.62
CA GLN A 126 7.16 55.04 10.09
C GLN A 126 6.62 56.22 9.26
N GLU A 127 5.71 57.00 9.86
CA GLU A 127 5.45 58.36 9.40
C GLU A 127 6.66 59.23 9.72
N VAL A 128 7.30 59.75 8.68
CA VAL A 128 8.27 60.85 8.77
C VAL A 128 7.51 62.17 8.62
N GLY A 129 7.54 62.98 9.67
CA GLY A 129 7.05 64.36 9.68
C GLY A 129 8.02 65.36 9.05
#